data_AF-T0HBN5-F1
#
_entry.id   AF-T0HBN5-F1
#
_cell.length_a   1.000
_cell.length_b   1.000
_cell.length_c   1.000
_cell.angle_alpha   90.00
_cell.angle_beta   90.00
_cell.angle_gamma   90.00
#
_symmetry.space_group_name_H-M   'P 1'
#
loop_
_entity.id
_entity.type
_entity.pdbx_description
1 polymer ?
#
loop_
_entity_poly.entity_id
_entity_poly.type
_entity_poly.pdbx_seq_one_letter_code
_entity_poly.pdbx_strand_id
1 'polypeptide(L)'
;MVSHTADFEGAKKDARETLDALVEQLDATDLIICLSDDFSNWRKDIYPLYKTNRAATVRPEHLYDMKDWLAETYPTDRRPRLEADDVMGILSTEPHKGERIIVSADKDMQTVPGLLFNPNKDQFVREIEPAEAERFMLWQAICGDQTDGYHGCPGAGPAAADKLLAGIGWEPFVHVFKSGPRKGVEEKRWREVDLGCRWAAIVSAYEKAGLTETDAVVQVNVARILKAQDMDGSRVIPWEPKKAN
;
A
#
# COMPACT_ATOMS: atom_id res chain seq x y z
N MET A 1 21.27 -0.41 -27.26
CA MET A 1 20.17 -0.64 -28.21
C MET A 1 18.97 -1.07 -27.40
N VAL A 2 18.02 -0.18 -27.18
CA VAL A 2 16.81 -0.48 -26.43
C VAL A 2 15.71 -0.75 -27.46
N SER A 3 15.32 -2.01 -27.60
CA SER A 3 14.18 -2.40 -28.43
C SER A 3 12.91 -2.09 -27.65
N HIS A 4 12.16 -1.07 -28.08
CA HIS A 4 10.89 -0.68 -27.48
C HIS A 4 9.82 -0.49 -28.55
N THR A 5 9.63 -1.52 -29.37
CA THR A 5 8.40 -1.70 -30.12
C THR A 5 8.06 -3.17 -30.04
N ALA A 6 7.39 -3.56 -28.95
CA ALA A 6 6.59 -4.76 -29.01
C ALA A 6 5.45 -4.44 -29.98
N ASP A 7 5.40 -5.14 -31.11
CA ASP A 7 4.23 -5.15 -31.98
C ASP A 7 3.00 -5.49 -31.13
N PHE A 8 1.90 -4.77 -31.31
CA PHE A 8 0.69 -4.92 -30.50
C PHE A 8 0.18 -6.38 -30.52
N GLU A 9 0.29 -7.06 -31.67
CA GLU A 9 -0.06 -8.48 -31.78
C GLU A 9 0.88 -9.38 -30.96
N GLY A 10 2.17 -9.04 -30.91
CA GLY A 10 3.13 -9.70 -30.02
C GLY A 10 2.76 -9.52 -28.55
N ALA A 11 2.41 -8.30 -28.13
CA ALA A 11 1.98 -8.01 -26.76
C ALA A 11 0.71 -8.78 -26.35
N LYS A 12 -0.27 -8.90 -27.26
CA LYS A 12 -1.47 -9.73 -27.05
C LYS A 12 -1.13 -11.20 -26.88
N LYS A 13 -0.24 -11.71 -27.73
CA LYS A 13 0.22 -13.10 -27.67
C LYS A 13 0.92 -13.38 -26.32
N ASP A 14 1.88 -12.53 -25.95
CA ASP A 14 2.64 -12.68 -24.71
C ASP A 14 1.74 -12.62 -23.47
N ALA A 15 0.77 -11.71 -23.45
CA ALA A 15 -0.19 -11.62 -22.36
C ALA A 15 -1.09 -12.85 -22.27
N ARG A 16 -1.58 -13.37 -23.40
CA ARG A 16 -2.39 -14.60 -23.43
C ARG A 16 -1.58 -15.79 -22.90
N GLU A 17 -0.37 -16.00 -23.41
CA GLU A 17 0.52 -17.08 -22.95
C GLU A 17 0.81 -16.97 -21.46
N THR A 18 1.02 -15.75 -20.95
CA THR A 18 1.22 -15.50 -19.52
C THR A 18 -0.02 -15.84 -18.70
N LEU A 19 -1.21 -15.40 -19.13
CA LEU A 19 -2.45 -15.66 -18.43
C LEU A 19 -2.81 -17.15 -18.43
N ASP A 20 -2.67 -17.82 -19.59
CA ASP A 20 -2.94 -19.25 -19.73
C ASP A 20 -2.01 -20.08 -18.82
N ALA A 21 -0.72 -19.75 -18.78
CA ALA A 21 0.24 -20.40 -17.89
C ALA A 21 -0.09 -20.19 -16.41
N LEU A 22 -0.54 -19.00 -16.02
CA LEU A 22 -0.94 -18.71 -14.63
C LEU A 22 -2.22 -19.45 -14.24
N VAL A 23 -3.20 -19.51 -15.15
CA VAL A 23 -4.45 -20.26 -14.94
C VAL A 23 -4.14 -21.74 -14.75
N GLU A 24 -3.30 -22.33 -15.60
CA GLU A 24 -2.87 -23.72 -15.47
C GLU A 24 -2.07 -23.97 -14.18
N GLN A 25 -1.09 -23.11 -13.88
CA GLN A 25 -0.24 -23.26 -12.70
C GLN A 25 -1.03 -23.20 -11.39
N LEU A 26 -2.04 -22.33 -11.32
CA LEU A 26 -2.82 -22.08 -10.11
C LEU A 26 -4.12 -22.91 -10.06
N ASP A 27 -4.34 -23.79 -11.03
CA ASP A 27 -5.57 -24.59 -11.18
C ASP A 27 -6.85 -23.73 -11.08
N ALA A 28 -6.80 -22.54 -11.71
CA ALA A 28 -7.87 -21.56 -11.63
C ALA A 28 -9.02 -21.90 -12.59
N THR A 29 -10.26 -21.85 -12.11
CA THR A 29 -11.46 -22.05 -12.94
C THR A 29 -11.94 -20.79 -13.63
N ASP A 30 -11.64 -19.64 -13.05
CA ASP A 30 -12.13 -18.33 -13.47
C ASP A 30 -10.99 -17.31 -13.39
N LEU A 31 -11.00 -16.35 -14.31
CA LEU A 31 -10.03 -15.26 -14.39
C LEU A 31 -10.78 -13.93 -14.50
N ILE A 32 -10.40 -12.96 -13.66
CA ILE A 32 -10.88 -11.59 -13.74
C ILE A 32 -9.67 -10.66 -13.87
N ILE A 33 -9.64 -9.88 -14.95
CA ILE A 33 -8.64 -8.84 -15.14
C ILE A 33 -9.07 -7.57 -14.40
N CYS A 34 -8.22 -7.04 -13.53
CA CYS A 34 -8.47 -5.78 -12.83
C CYS A 34 -7.68 -4.66 -13.51
N LEU A 35 -8.35 -3.56 -13.87
CA LEU A 35 -7.71 -2.42 -14.55
C LEU A 35 -7.87 -1.13 -13.76
N SER A 36 -6.78 -0.35 -13.67
CA SER A 36 -6.79 0.96 -13.00
C SER A 36 -7.58 2.00 -13.80
N ASP A 37 -8.26 2.88 -13.08
CA ASP A 37 -8.64 4.19 -13.60
C ASP A 37 -7.43 5.14 -13.62
N ASP A 38 -6.83 5.33 -14.80
CA ASP A 38 -5.60 6.11 -14.93
C ASP A 38 -5.82 7.64 -14.84
N PHE A 39 -7.08 8.08 -14.85
CA PHE A 39 -7.45 9.49 -15.00
C PHE A 39 -7.90 10.13 -13.68
N SER A 40 -8.42 9.32 -12.75
CA SER A 40 -8.83 9.76 -11.42
C SER A 40 -8.32 8.79 -10.38
N ASN A 41 -7.85 9.29 -9.24
CA ASN A 41 -7.39 8.47 -8.13
C ASN A 41 -7.77 9.12 -6.80
N TRP A 42 -8.51 8.40 -5.96
CA TRP A 42 -8.95 8.87 -4.64
C TRP A 42 -7.80 9.24 -3.70
N ARG A 43 -6.63 8.59 -3.82
CA ARG A 43 -5.44 8.88 -3.00
C ARG A 43 -4.95 10.32 -3.20
N LYS A 44 -5.18 10.92 -4.38
CA LYS A 44 -4.80 12.32 -4.65
C LYS A 44 -5.66 13.34 -3.91
N ASP A 45 -6.86 12.97 -3.47
CA ASP A 45 -7.68 13.83 -2.61
C ASP A 45 -7.09 13.93 -1.19
N ILE A 46 -6.45 12.85 -0.74
CA ILE A 46 -5.84 12.76 0.60
C ILE A 46 -4.41 13.28 0.57
N TYR A 47 -3.65 12.92 -0.46
CA TYR A 47 -2.26 13.30 -0.63
C TYR A 47 -1.99 13.74 -2.07
N PRO A 48 -2.07 15.06 -2.37
CA PRO A 48 -1.93 15.57 -3.74
C PRO A 48 -0.60 15.24 -4.44
N LEU A 49 0.45 14.93 -3.68
CA LEU A 49 1.78 14.58 -4.21
C LEU A 49 1.91 13.09 -4.61
N TYR A 50 0.89 12.27 -4.35
CA TYR A 50 0.90 10.84 -4.65
C TYR A 50 1.20 10.55 -6.13
N LYS A 51 2.23 9.73 -6.37
CA LYS A 51 2.76 9.29 -7.68
C LYS A 51 3.15 10.44 -8.63
N THR A 52 3.32 11.66 -8.15
CA THR A 52 3.72 12.81 -8.99
C THR A 52 5.13 12.68 -9.55
N ASN A 53 6.02 11.99 -8.83
CA ASN A 53 7.36 11.61 -9.29
C ASN A 53 7.35 10.76 -10.59
N ARG A 54 6.25 10.08 -10.90
CA ARG A 54 6.11 9.27 -12.11
C ARG A 54 5.64 10.05 -13.33
N ALA A 55 5.23 11.31 -13.17
CA ALA A 55 4.58 12.09 -14.24
C ALA A 55 5.46 12.27 -15.50
N ALA A 56 6.78 12.24 -15.35
CA ALA A 56 7.73 12.32 -16.46
C ALA A 56 7.99 10.97 -17.16
N THR A 57 7.43 9.86 -16.66
CA THR A 57 7.63 8.54 -17.24
C THR A 57 6.80 8.42 -18.52
N VAL A 58 7.47 8.13 -19.63
CA VAL A 58 6.80 7.86 -20.91
C VAL A 58 5.98 6.58 -20.77
N ARG A 59 4.68 6.68 -21.01
CA ARG A 59 3.80 5.50 -21.02
C ARG A 59 4.08 4.67 -22.28
N PRO A 60 3.99 3.32 -22.21
CA PRO A 60 4.06 2.48 -23.40
C PRO A 60 3.01 2.90 -24.44
N GLU A 61 3.39 2.88 -25.72
CA GLU A 61 2.54 3.32 -26.84
C GLU A 61 1.18 2.62 -26.86
N HIS A 62 1.18 1.28 -26.79
CA HIS A 62 -0.03 0.45 -26.84
C HIS A 62 -0.67 0.18 -25.47
N LEU A 63 -0.36 0.97 -24.43
CA LEU A 63 -0.89 0.71 -23.09
C LEU A 63 -2.43 0.69 -23.07
N TYR A 64 -3.08 1.67 -23.70
CA TYR A 64 -4.55 1.77 -23.69
C TYR A 64 -5.18 0.76 -24.65
N ASP A 65 -4.60 0.58 -25.85
CA ASP A 65 -5.04 -0.46 -26.78
C ASP A 65 -5.03 -1.84 -26.11
N MET A 66 -4.01 -2.12 -25.29
CA MET A 66 -3.90 -3.36 -24.54
C MET A 66 -4.95 -3.48 -23.43
N LYS A 67 -5.23 -2.39 -22.71
CA LYS A 67 -6.31 -2.37 -21.70
C LYS A 67 -7.67 -2.62 -22.32
N ASP A 68 -7.95 -2.01 -23.47
CA ASP A 68 -9.21 -2.17 -24.20
C ASP A 68 -9.34 -3.61 -24.70
N TRP A 69 -8.28 -4.15 -25.33
CA TRP A 69 -8.26 -5.55 -25.76
C TRP A 69 -8.47 -6.54 -24.60
N LEU A 70 -7.82 -6.33 -23.45
CA LEU A 70 -8.02 -7.15 -22.27
C LEU A 70 -9.47 -7.12 -21.80
N ALA A 71 -10.07 -5.93 -21.74
CA ALA A 71 -11.47 -5.73 -21.33
C ALA A 71 -12.48 -6.36 -22.29
N GLU A 72 -12.18 -6.37 -23.59
CA GLU A 72 -13.00 -7.02 -24.61
C GLU A 72 -12.87 -8.55 -24.62
N THR A 73 -11.69 -9.06 -24.24
CA THR A 73 -11.35 -10.48 -24.35
C THR A 73 -11.66 -11.29 -23.08
N TYR A 74 -11.53 -10.67 -21.90
CA TYR A 74 -11.62 -11.35 -20.61
C TYR A 74 -12.65 -10.68 -19.69
N PRO A 75 -13.26 -11.43 -18.76
CA PRO A 75 -14.00 -10.83 -17.65
C PRO A 75 -13.11 -9.82 -16.94
N THR A 76 -13.59 -8.58 -16.84
CA THR A 76 -12.79 -7.45 -16.38
C THR A 76 -13.57 -6.60 -15.40
N ASP A 77 -12.92 -6.18 -14.31
CA ASP A 77 -13.46 -5.18 -13.39
C ASP A 77 -12.57 -3.93 -13.42
N ARG A 78 -13.21 -2.78 -13.59
CA ARG A 78 -12.60 -1.46 -13.54
C ARG A 78 -13.57 -0.53 -12.84
N ARG A 79 -13.12 0.09 -11.76
CA ARG A 79 -13.95 0.96 -10.93
C ARG A 79 -13.45 2.40 -11.02
N PRO A 80 -14.35 3.39 -11.17
CA PRO A 80 -13.95 4.79 -11.22
C PRO A 80 -13.11 5.16 -10.00
N ARG A 81 -12.07 5.97 -10.22
CA ARG A 81 -11.19 6.52 -9.17
C ARG A 81 -10.29 5.50 -8.45
N LEU A 82 -10.35 4.21 -8.80
CA LEU A 82 -9.59 3.15 -8.13
C LEU A 82 -8.44 2.66 -9.00
N GLU A 83 -7.35 2.27 -8.35
CA GLU A 83 -6.27 1.53 -8.97
C GLU A 83 -6.63 0.03 -9.05
N ALA A 84 -5.99 -0.73 -9.96
CA ALA A 84 -6.27 -2.15 -10.13
C ALA A 84 -6.05 -2.96 -8.84
N ASP A 85 -5.09 -2.53 -8.02
CA ASP A 85 -4.81 -3.09 -6.71
C ASP A 85 -6.01 -2.97 -5.75
N ASP A 86 -6.68 -1.82 -5.70
CA ASP A 86 -7.90 -1.59 -4.93
C ASP A 86 -9.04 -2.49 -5.43
N VAL A 87 -9.19 -2.65 -6.74
CA VAL A 87 -10.20 -3.55 -7.31
C VAL A 87 -9.93 -4.99 -6.90
N MET A 88 -8.67 -5.45 -6.98
CA MET A 88 -8.26 -6.78 -6.52
C MET A 88 -8.49 -6.96 -5.00
N GLY A 89 -8.17 -5.94 -4.20
CA GLY A 89 -8.38 -5.95 -2.76
C GLY A 89 -9.86 -6.03 -2.37
N ILE A 90 -10.73 -5.33 -3.10
CA ILE A 90 -12.18 -5.39 -2.90
C ILE A 90 -12.73 -6.75 -3.32
N LEU A 91 -12.40 -7.24 -4.52
CA LEU A 91 -12.87 -8.53 -5.01
C LEU A 91 -12.37 -9.67 -4.11
N SER A 92 -11.12 -9.67 -3.66
CA SER A 92 -10.64 -10.75 -2.77
C SER A 92 -11.36 -10.82 -1.42
N THR A 93 -11.94 -9.71 -0.94
CA THR A 93 -12.51 -9.59 0.41
C THR A 93 -14.03 -9.41 0.46
N GLU A 94 -14.70 -9.19 -0.67
CA GLU A 94 -16.17 -9.22 -0.72
C GLU A 94 -16.69 -10.65 -0.49
N PRO A 95 -17.92 -10.85 0.01
CA PRO A 95 -18.48 -12.18 0.16
C PRO A 95 -18.50 -12.93 -1.18
N HIS A 96 -17.78 -14.04 -1.26
CA HIS A 96 -17.67 -14.86 -2.47
C HIS A 96 -17.75 -16.35 -2.13
N LYS A 97 -17.84 -17.18 -3.17
CA LYS A 97 -17.79 -18.64 -3.06
C LYS A 97 -16.47 -19.11 -3.63
N GLY A 98 -15.84 -20.07 -2.96
CA GLY A 98 -14.55 -20.61 -3.37
C GLY A 98 -13.38 -19.75 -2.91
N GLU A 99 -12.24 -19.98 -3.52
CA GLU A 99 -11.00 -19.27 -3.25
C GLU A 99 -10.76 -18.18 -4.31
N ARG A 100 -10.17 -17.05 -3.89
CA ARG A 100 -9.72 -15.99 -4.80
C ARG A 100 -8.24 -15.75 -4.55
N ILE A 101 -7.42 -15.98 -5.57
CA ILE A 101 -5.98 -15.75 -5.52
C ILE A 101 -5.70 -14.43 -6.22
N ILE A 102 -5.13 -13.47 -5.49
CA ILE A 102 -4.57 -12.27 -6.09
C ILE A 102 -3.27 -12.65 -6.78
N VAL A 103 -3.14 -12.35 -8.06
CA VAL A 103 -1.90 -12.55 -8.82
C VAL A 103 -1.30 -11.18 -9.14
N SER A 104 -0.18 -10.84 -8.50
CA SER A 104 0.48 -9.55 -8.71
C SER A 104 1.95 -9.59 -8.33
N ALA A 105 2.77 -8.90 -9.15
CA ALA A 105 4.18 -8.69 -8.83
C ALA A 105 4.39 -7.61 -7.75
N ASP A 106 3.37 -6.80 -7.46
CA ASP A 106 3.45 -5.69 -6.53
C ASP A 106 3.52 -6.19 -5.08
N LYS A 107 4.49 -5.65 -4.32
CA LYS A 107 4.66 -5.99 -2.90
C LYS A 107 3.52 -5.47 -2.04
N ASP A 108 2.81 -4.44 -2.50
CA ASP A 108 1.78 -3.73 -1.73
C ASP A 108 0.52 -4.58 -1.57
N MET A 109 0.32 -5.58 -2.43
CA MET A 109 -0.76 -6.57 -2.27
C MET A 109 -0.69 -7.33 -0.94
N GLN A 110 0.47 -7.35 -0.27
CA GLN A 110 0.60 -7.91 1.08
C GLN A 110 -0.18 -7.12 2.14
N THR A 111 -0.73 -5.95 1.83
CA THR A 111 -1.66 -5.20 2.70
C THR A 111 -3.10 -5.70 2.61
N VAL A 112 -3.37 -6.71 1.77
CA VAL A 112 -4.66 -7.37 1.61
C VAL A 112 -4.58 -8.79 2.18
N PRO A 113 -5.47 -9.17 3.12
CA PRO A 113 -5.53 -10.55 3.61
C PRO A 113 -6.15 -11.48 2.56
N GLY A 114 -5.73 -12.74 2.57
CA GLY A 114 -6.18 -13.77 1.64
C GLY A 114 -5.04 -14.40 0.85
N LEU A 115 -5.38 -15.06 -0.26
CA LEU A 115 -4.41 -15.78 -1.08
C LEU A 115 -3.71 -14.83 -2.06
N LEU A 116 -2.39 -14.88 -2.08
CA LEU A 116 -1.53 -14.02 -2.89
C LEU A 116 -0.47 -14.86 -3.60
N PHE A 117 -0.28 -14.62 -4.89
CA PHE A 117 0.76 -15.22 -5.70
C PHE A 117 1.53 -14.15 -6.48
N ASN A 118 2.83 -14.05 -6.24
CA ASN A 118 3.72 -13.19 -7.01
C ASN A 118 4.39 -14.00 -8.14
N PRO A 119 4.03 -13.80 -9.42
CA PRO A 119 4.52 -14.63 -10.51
C PRO A 119 6.04 -14.51 -10.75
N ASN A 120 6.68 -13.47 -10.22
CA ASN A 120 8.12 -13.23 -10.37
C ASN A 120 8.95 -13.83 -9.23
N LYS A 121 8.34 -14.25 -8.11
CA LYS A 121 9.06 -14.59 -6.88
C LYS A 121 8.55 -15.85 -6.19
N ASP A 122 7.25 -16.08 -6.22
CA ASP A 122 6.61 -17.13 -5.46
C ASP A 122 6.63 -18.44 -6.25
N GLN A 123 6.97 -19.54 -5.57
CA GLN A 123 6.83 -20.89 -6.12
C GLN A 123 5.44 -21.48 -5.83
N PHE A 124 4.80 -21.00 -4.76
CA PHE A 124 3.50 -21.45 -4.27
C PHE A 124 2.68 -20.24 -3.80
N VAL A 125 1.36 -20.38 -3.82
CA VAL A 125 0.43 -19.39 -3.25
C VAL A 125 0.73 -19.19 -1.76
N ARG A 126 0.74 -17.93 -1.34
CA ARG A 126 0.89 -17.54 0.07
C ARG A 126 -0.47 -17.14 0.62
N GLU A 127 -0.71 -17.46 1.88
CA GLU A 127 -1.83 -16.93 2.64
C GLU A 127 -1.33 -15.76 3.49
N ILE A 128 -1.98 -14.61 3.36
CA ILE A 128 -1.69 -13.42 4.16
C ILE A 128 -2.75 -13.27 5.23
N GLU A 129 -2.34 -13.36 6.49
CA GLU A 129 -3.24 -13.21 7.62
C GLU A 129 -3.67 -11.74 7.81
N PRO A 130 -4.89 -11.46 8.30
CA PRO A 130 -5.35 -10.08 8.56
C PRO A 130 -4.40 -9.25 9.43
N ALA A 131 -3.77 -9.87 10.43
CA ALA A 131 -2.82 -9.20 11.30
C ALA A 131 -1.49 -8.86 10.59
N GLU A 132 -1.06 -9.69 9.64
CA GLU A 132 0.14 -9.46 8.84
C GLU A 132 -0.09 -8.36 7.81
N ALA A 133 -1.26 -8.37 7.16
CA ALA A 133 -1.69 -7.32 6.25
C ALA A 133 -1.75 -5.95 6.94
N GLU A 134 -2.38 -5.88 8.13
CA GLU A 134 -2.42 -4.65 8.93
C GLU A 134 -1.01 -4.22 9.37
N ARG A 135 -0.16 -5.17 9.80
CA ARG A 135 1.22 -4.87 10.19
C ARG A 135 2.01 -4.29 9.03
N PHE A 136 1.89 -4.83 7.82
CA PHE A 136 2.62 -4.36 6.65
C PHE A 136 2.13 -2.99 6.17
N MET A 137 0.80 -2.76 6.19
CA MET A 137 0.22 -1.43 5.94
C MET A 137 0.79 -0.37 6.89
N LEU A 138 0.81 -0.65 8.21
CA LEU A 138 1.38 0.26 9.19
C LEU A 138 2.90 0.42 9.03
N TRP A 139 3.61 -0.64 8.66
CA TRP A 139 5.04 -0.58 8.36
C TRP A 139 5.33 0.36 7.18
N GLN A 140 4.52 0.32 6.12
CA GLN A 140 4.64 1.24 4.98
C GLN A 140 4.31 2.67 5.37
N ALA A 141 3.30 2.89 6.22
CA ALA A 141 3.02 4.23 6.74
C ALA A 141 4.23 4.79 7.51
N ILE A 142 4.95 3.97 8.27
CA ILE A 142 6.16 4.39 9.00
C ILE A 142 7.32 4.67 8.02
N CYS A 143 7.60 3.74 7.11
CA CYS A 143 8.82 3.77 6.29
C CYS A 143 8.69 4.62 5.01
N GLY A 144 7.45 4.88 4.57
CA GLY A 144 7.14 5.46 3.27
C GLY A 144 7.33 4.48 2.11
N ASP A 145 6.95 4.94 0.92
CA ASP A 145 7.28 4.32 -0.35
C ASP A 145 7.66 5.38 -1.38
N GLN A 146 8.96 5.42 -1.70
CA GLN A 146 9.48 6.37 -2.69
C GLN A 146 8.97 6.10 -4.10
N THR A 147 8.62 4.85 -4.41
CA THR A 147 8.04 4.48 -5.71
C THR A 147 6.72 5.21 -5.90
N ASP A 148 5.90 5.26 -4.85
CA ASP A 148 4.60 5.95 -4.82
C ASP A 148 4.66 7.42 -4.40
N GLY A 149 5.83 7.88 -3.94
CA GLY A 149 6.08 9.29 -3.64
C GLY A 149 5.57 9.76 -2.28
N TYR A 150 5.28 8.85 -1.34
CA TYR A 150 4.98 9.19 0.05
C TYR A 150 6.13 8.77 0.98
N HIS A 151 6.42 9.57 2.01
CA HIS A 151 7.68 9.48 2.75
C HIS A 151 7.60 8.81 4.11
N GLY A 152 6.39 8.51 4.59
CA GLY A 152 6.18 7.97 5.93
C GLY A 152 6.59 8.95 7.05
N CYS A 153 7.08 8.41 8.16
CA CYS A 153 7.53 9.19 9.30
C CYS A 153 9.00 9.61 9.12
N PRO A 154 9.33 10.91 9.14
CA PRO A 154 10.71 11.37 8.99
C PRO A 154 11.65 10.76 10.04
N GLY A 155 12.76 10.20 9.58
CA GLY A 155 13.77 9.58 10.46
C GLY A 155 13.38 8.21 11.02
N ALA A 156 12.24 7.63 10.64
CA ALA A 156 11.81 6.30 11.04
C ALA A 156 11.91 5.31 9.87
N GLY A 157 13.02 4.56 9.81
CA GLY A 157 13.20 3.46 8.87
C GLY A 157 12.72 2.10 9.42
N PRO A 158 13.09 0.99 8.75
CA PRO A 158 12.64 -0.36 9.13
C PRO A 158 12.90 -0.73 10.59
N ALA A 159 14.07 -0.37 11.13
CA ALA A 159 14.42 -0.64 12.52
C ALA A 159 13.55 0.15 13.53
N ALA A 160 13.10 1.36 13.16
CA ALA A 160 12.15 2.10 13.98
C ALA A 160 10.75 1.48 13.86
N ALA A 161 10.36 1.04 12.66
CA ALA A 161 9.08 0.39 12.43
C ALA A 161 8.90 -0.86 13.30
N ASP A 162 9.93 -1.71 13.44
CA ASP A 162 9.84 -2.89 14.31
C ASP A 162 9.54 -2.54 15.77
N LYS A 163 10.14 -1.47 16.31
CA LYS A 163 9.85 -0.97 17.66
C LYS A 163 8.42 -0.44 17.78
N LEU A 164 8.02 0.41 16.84
CA LEU A 164 6.70 1.06 16.85
C LEU A 164 5.58 0.02 16.72
N LEU A 165 5.76 -0.98 15.86
CA LEU A 165 4.84 -2.10 15.70
C LEU A 165 4.83 -3.07 16.89
N ALA A 166 5.84 -3.01 17.76
CA ALA A 166 5.84 -3.68 19.06
C ALA A 166 5.20 -2.83 20.17
N GLY A 167 4.72 -1.61 19.88
CA GLY A 167 4.14 -0.69 20.86
C GLY A 167 5.17 0.21 21.56
N ILE A 168 6.45 0.14 21.15
CA ILE A 168 7.53 0.94 21.73
C ILE A 168 7.66 2.25 20.95
N GLY A 169 7.43 3.37 21.64
CA GLY A 169 7.43 4.72 21.06
C GLY A 169 8.24 5.72 21.87
N TRP A 170 7.90 7.00 21.74
CA TRP A 170 8.65 8.10 22.31
C TRP A 170 7.78 9.01 23.17
N GLU A 171 8.24 9.30 24.38
CA GLU A 171 7.58 10.29 25.25
C GLU A 171 8.48 11.53 25.39
N PRO A 172 7.94 12.75 25.23
CA PRO A 172 8.70 13.96 25.46
C PRO A 172 8.90 14.21 26.95
N PHE A 173 10.08 14.67 27.33
CA PHE A 173 10.37 15.12 28.68
C PHE A 173 11.23 16.37 28.69
N VAL A 174 11.12 17.16 29.76
CA VAL A 174 11.95 18.34 29.97
C VAL A 174 13.27 17.91 30.60
N HIS A 175 14.37 18.12 29.87
CA HIS A 175 15.71 17.93 30.39
C HIS A 175 16.26 19.25 30.92
N VAL A 176 16.60 19.27 32.21
CA VAL A 176 17.23 20.42 32.87
C VAL A 176 18.73 20.17 33.01
N PHE A 177 19.55 21.04 32.42
CA PHE A 177 21.01 20.96 32.54
C PHE A 177 21.45 21.27 33.97
N LYS A 178 22.06 20.32 34.67
CA LYS A 178 22.46 20.48 36.09
C LYS A 178 23.82 21.15 36.29
N SER A 179 24.64 21.25 35.24
CA SER A 179 26.01 21.76 35.27
C SER A 179 26.47 22.34 33.93
N GLY A 180 27.59 23.04 33.92
CA GLY A 180 28.21 23.63 32.72
C GLY A 180 27.58 24.98 32.30
N PRO A 181 28.01 25.53 31.15
CA PRO A 181 27.57 26.85 30.68
C PRO A 181 26.06 26.99 30.45
N ARG A 182 25.35 25.87 30.24
CA ARG A 182 23.89 25.82 30.04
C ARG A 182 23.11 25.47 31.31
N LYS A 183 23.72 25.51 32.51
CA LYS A 183 23.04 25.13 33.76
C LYS A 183 21.73 25.90 33.95
N GLY A 184 20.65 25.19 34.27
CA GLY A 184 19.32 25.75 34.47
C GLY A 184 18.51 25.95 33.18
N VAL A 185 19.11 25.75 32.00
CA VAL A 185 18.36 25.74 30.73
C VAL A 185 17.52 24.46 30.65
N GLU A 186 16.31 24.62 30.13
CA GLU A 186 15.39 23.52 29.82
C GLU A 186 15.45 23.18 28.33
N GLU A 187 15.42 21.89 28.02
CA GLU A 187 15.43 21.37 26.65
C GLU A 187 14.48 20.18 26.53
N LYS A 188 13.56 20.22 25.55
CA LYS A 188 12.69 19.08 25.25
C LYS A 188 13.55 17.95 24.67
N ARG A 189 13.49 16.78 25.30
CA ARG A 189 14.10 15.54 24.83
C ARG A 189 13.05 14.44 24.73
N TRP A 190 13.44 13.31 24.17
CA TRP A 190 12.57 12.15 23.97
C TRP A 190 13.21 10.92 24.61
N ARG A 191 12.40 10.09 25.26
CA ARG A 191 12.81 8.81 25.84
C ARG A 191 11.98 7.66 25.27
N GLU A 192 12.58 6.48 25.17
CA GLU A 192 11.88 5.26 24.79
C GLU A 192 10.90 4.87 25.88
N VAL A 193 9.66 4.54 25.50
CA VAL A 193 8.62 4.03 26.40
C VAL A 193 7.82 2.94 25.70
N ASP A 194 7.35 1.96 26.47
CA ASP A 194 6.31 1.04 26.01
C ASP A 194 4.96 1.72 26.20
N LEU A 195 4.27 1.99 25.10
CA LEU A 195 2.95 2.63 25.08
C LEU A 195 1.82 1.59 25.07
N GLY A 196 2.13 0.29 24.97
CA GLY A 196 1.16 -0.81 24.93
C GLY A 196 0.23 -0.81 23.70
N CYS A 197 0.34 0.19 22.83
CA CYS A 197 -0.52 0.39 21.67
C CYS A 197 0.34 0.79 20.46
N ARG A 198 0.28 -0.03 19.41
CA ARG A 198 1.05 0.19 18.16
C ARG A 198 0.75 1.55 17.54
N TRP A 199 -0.53 1.94 17.52
CA TRP A 199 -0.92 3.21 16.92
C TRP A 199 -0.38 4.40 17.73
N ALA A 200 -0.50 4.38 19.06
CA ALA A 200 0.07 5.41 19.92
C ALA A 200 1.60 5.51 19.73
N ALA A 201 2.29 4.38 19.59
CA ALA A 201 3.71 4.37 19.28
C ALA A 201 4.02 5.04 17.93
N ILE A 202 3.31 4.68 16.86
CA ILE A 202 3.46 5.32 15.54
C ILE A 202 3.24 6.83 15.64
N VAL A 203 2.14 7.28 16.24
CA VAL A 203 1.84 8.70 16.42
C VAL A 203 2.97 9.41 17.16
N SER A 204 3.50 8.82 18.21
CA SER A 204 4.62 9.40 18.97
C SER A 204 5.90 9.61 18.13
N ALA A 205 6.11 8.78 17.10
CA ALA A 205 7.22 8.97 16.16
C ALA A 205 6.99 10.16 15.23
N TYR A 206 5.77 10.34 14.73
CA TYR A 206 5.38 11.53 13.95
C TYR A 206 5.52 12.80 14.79
N GLU A 207 5.02 12.79 16.04
CA GLU A 207 5.17 13.92 16.96
C GLU A 207 6.63 14.27 17.25
N LYS A 208 7.48 13.25 17.41
CA LYS A 208 8.93 13.43 17.55
C LYS A 208 9.56 14.06 16.32
N ALA A 209 9.05 13.77 15.13
CA ALA A 209 9.44 14.41 13.88
C ALA A 209 8.81 15.80 13.66
N GLY A 210 7.96 16.28 14.58
CA GLY A 210 7.28 17.57 14.46
C GLY A 210 6.01 17.52 13.59
N LEU A 211 5.47 16.32 13.36
CA LEU A 211 4.22 16.06 12.65
C LEU A 211 3.09 15.68 13.61
N THR A 212 1.90 15.46 13.07
CA THR A 212 0.67 15.17 13.81
C THR A 212 0.16 13.75 13.54
N GLU A 213 -0.81 13.29 14.35
CA GLU A 213 -1.56 12.07 14.06
C GLU A 213 -2.24 12.13 12.69
N THR A 214 -2.76 13.28 12.27
CA THR A 214 -3.38 13.47 10.95
C THR A 214 -2.38 13.16 9.83
N ASP A 215 -1.12 13.58 9.98
CA ASP A 215 -0.07 13.27 9.00
C ASP A 215 0.17 11.76 8.93
N ALA A 216 0.17 11.06 10.08
CA ALA A 216 0.29 9.61 10.13
C ALA A 216 -0.90 8.91 9.43
N VAL A 217 -2.13 9.36 9.69
CA VAL A 217 -3.35 8.84 9.05
C VAL A 217 -3.30 9.00 7.54
N VAL A 218 -2.78 10.13 7.03
CA VAL A 218 -2.57 10.33 5.59
C VAL A 218 -1.64 9.26 5.02
N GLN A 219 -0.51 8.98 5.69
CA GLN A 219 0.43 7.95 5.23
C GLN A 219 -0.19 6.54 5.23
N VAL A 220 -1.01 6.21 6.23
CA VAL A 220 -1.75 4.93 6.25
C VAL A 220 -2.72 4.84 5.08
N ASN A 221 -3.48 5.90 4.79
CA ASN A 221 -4.47 5.89 3.73
C ASN A 221 -3.85 5.70 2.34
N VAL A 222 -2.71 6.34 2.06
CA VAL A 222 -2.06 6.17 0.75
C VAL A 222 -1.34 4.82 0.60
N ALA A 223 -0.85 4.24 1.71
CA ALA A 223 -0.22 2.91 1.71
C ALA A 223 -1.23 1.76 1.66
N ARG A 224 -2.50 2.02 1.96
CA ARG A 224 -3.54 1.00 2.09
C ARG A 224 -4.17 0.67 0.75
N ILE A 225 -4.25 -0.61 0.42
CA ILE A 225 -5.16 -1.12 -0.62
C ILE A 225 -6.57 -1.32 -0.03
N LEU A 226 -7.57 -0.87 -0.78
CA LEU A 226 -8.98 -0.95 -0.36
C LEU A 226 -9.48 -2.39 -0.31
N LYS A 227 -10.29 -2.68 0.70
CA LYS A 227 -11.05 -3.94 0.88
C LYS A 227 -12.55 -3.66 0.71
N ALA A 228 -13.36 -4.70 0.61
CA ALA A 228 -14.81 -4.56 0.41
C ALA A 228 -15.49 -3.68 1.46
N GLN A 229 -15.07 -3.77 2.73
CA GLN A 229 -15.61 -2.94 3.82
C GLN A 229 -15.22 -1.45 3.74
N ASP A 230 -14.31 -1.09 2.83
CA ASP A 230 -13.78 0.28 2.68
C ASP A 230 -14.55 1.07 1.63
N MET A 231 -15.66 0.52 1.14
CA MET A 231 -16.52 1.11 0.14
C MET A 231 -17.92 1.31 0.69
N ASP A 232 -18.44 2.52 0.58
CA ASP A 232 -19.86 2.86 0.71
C ASP A 232 -20.41 3.18 -0.68
N GLY A 233 -20.94 2.15 -1.36
CA GLY A 233 -21.26 2.23 -2.78
C GLY A 233 -20.00 2.53 -3.61
N SER A 234 -19.97 3.71 -4.25
CA SER A 234 -18.81 4.17 -5.04
C SER A 234 -17.85 5.06 -4.24
N ARG A 235 -18.15 5.36 -2.98
CA ARG A 235 -17.34 6.22 -2.13
C ARG A 235 -16.33 5.40 -1.33
N VAL A 236 -15.08 5.84 -1.34
CA VAL A 236 -14.04 5.31 -0.46
C VAL A 236 -14.25 5.80 0.98
N ILE A 237 -14.16 4.88 1.93
CA ILE A 237 -14.12 5.14 3.37
C ILE A 237 -12.64 5.17 3.79
N PRO A 238 -12.09 6.34 4.15
CA PRO A 238 -10.72 6.44 4.63
C PRO A 238 -10.50 5.58 5.88
N TRP A 239 -9.27 5.08 6.03
CA TRP A 239 -8.85 4.45 7.27
C TRP A 239 -8.85 5.45 8.41
N GLU A 240 -9.40 5.04 9.56
CA GLU A 240 -9.29 5.74 10.82
C GLU A 240 -8.77 4.78 11.89
N PRO A 241 -7.98 5.28 12.86
CA PRO A 241 -7.52 4.47 13.97
C PRO A 241 -8.71 4.02 14.81
N LYS A 242 -8.72 2.74 15.20
CA LYS A 242 -9.68 2.25 16.18
C LYS A 242 -9.44 2.99 17.50
N LYS A 243 -10.43 3.73 17.97
CA LYS A 243 -10.38 4.35 19.31
C LYS A 243 -10.12 3.24 20.32
N ALA A 244 -9.10 3.39 21.15
CA ALA A 244 -8.92 2.51 22.30
C ALA A 244 -10.17 2.66 23.19
N ASN A 245 -10.88 1.55 23.41
CA ASN A 245 -11.90 1.47 24.45
C ASN A 245 -11.24 1.45 25.84
#